data_AF-A0A5S3UQ80-F1
#
_entry.id   AF-A0A5S3UQ80-F1
#
_cell.length_a   1.000
_cell.length_b   1.000
_cell.length_c   1.000
_cell.angle_alpha   90.00
_cell.angle_beta   90.00
_cell.angle_gamma   90.00
#
_symmetry.space_group_name_H-M   'P 1'
#
loop_
_entity.id
_entity.type
_entity.pdbx_description
1 polymer ?
#
loop_
_entity_poly.entity_id
_entity_poly.type
_entity_poly.pdbx_seq_one_letter_code
_entity_poly.pdbx_strand_id
1 'polypeptide(L)'
;MKNLLVPFLILFSSWSYGQEYIGQWTVDRIAASAISNMSEDEANKFLSLAISYEDGKATVGTDTCSEVSYQTEMFNERDLHSYHRVFFSDLGIENLESVENIEIFCGGKPWRVFGSFVIQAGTKIFLSYSGYIYELAKKNT
;
A
#
# COMPACT_ATOMS: atom_id res chain seq x y z
N MET A 1 -24.85 -54.03 -9.72
CA MET A 1 -23.67 -53.18 -9.99
C MET A 1 -24.01 -51.77 -9.54
N LYS A 2 -23.52 -51.32 -8.39
CA LYS A 2 -23.75 -49.96 -7.88
C LYS A 2 -22.50 -49.14 -8.21
N ASN A 3 -22.62 -48.22 -9.16
CA ASN A 3 -21.56 -47.28 -9.52
C ASN A 3 -21.47 -46.21 -8.42
N LEU A 4 -20.36 -46.22 -7.68
CA LEU A 4 -20.04 -45.21 -6.67
C LEU A 4 -19.43 -44.00 -7.40
N LEU A 5 -20.22 -42.93 -7.54
CA LEU A 5 -19.74 -41.62 -8.00
C LEU A 5 -18.93 -40.97 -6.87
N VAL A 6 -17.62 -40.85 -7.07
CA VAL A 6 -16.73 -40.10 -6.18
C VAL A 6 -16.76 -38.63 -6.62
N PRO A 7 -17.22 -37.69 -5.77
CA PRO A 7 -17.14 -36.28 -6.10
C PRO A 7 -15.68 -35.81 -5.96
N PHE A 8 -15.12 -35.35 -7.07
CA PHE A 8 -13.81 -34.71 -7.14
C PHE A 8 -13.94 -33.29 -6.58
N LEU A 9 -13.61 -33.12 -5.30
CA LEU A 9 -13.52 -31.80 -4.65
C LEU A 9 -12.31 -31.07 -5.21
N ILE A 10 -12.55 -30.13 -6.13
CA ILE A 10 -11.54 -29.18 -6.59
C ILE A 10 -11.31 -28.19 -5.45
N LEU A 11 -10.25 -28.41 -4.68
CA LEU A 11 -9.71 -27.44 -3.72
C LEU A 11 -9.10 -26.29 -4.53
N PHE A 12 -9.88 -25.24 -4.76
CA PHE A 12 -9.32 -23.94 -5.14
C PHE A 12 -8.58 -23.41 -3.91
N SER A 13 -7.26 -23.58 -3.89
CA SER A 13 -6.39 -22.78 -3.04
C SER A 13 -6.54 -21.33 -3.49
N SER A 14 -7.38 -20.56 -2.81
CA SER A 14 -7.36 -19.11 -2.91
C SER A 14 -5.96 -18.67 -2.49
N TRP A 15 -5.14 -18.28 -3.46
CA TRP A 15 -3.96 -17.47 -3.20
C TRP A 15 -4.47 -16.18 -2.58
N SER A 16 -4.54 -16.15 -1.25
CA SER A 16 -4.47 -14.93 -0.49
C SER A 16 -3.12 -14.32 -0.84
N TYR A 17 -3.06 -13.41 -1.82
CA TYR A 17 -1.92 -12.53 -1.96
C TYR A 17 -1.69 -11.90 -0.58
N GLY A 18 -0.49 -12.11 -0.04
CA GLY A 18 -0.15 -11.64 1.30
C GLY A 18 -0.25 -10.12 1.35
N GLN A 19 -0.83 -9.58 2.42
CA GLN A 19 -0.80 -8.14 2.70
C GLN A 19 0.63 -7.78 3.13
N GLU A 20 1.56 -7.73 2.17
CA GLU A 20 2.98 -7.49 2.45
C GLU A 20 3.22 -6.15 3.14
N TYR A 21 2.35 -5.16 2.92
CA TYR A 21 2.34 -3.85 3.58
C TYR A 21 2.08 -3.92 5.09
N ILE A 22 1.51 -5.01 5.62
CA ILE A 22 1.35 -5.21 7.06
C ILE A 22 2.73 -5.47 7.69
N GLY A 23 3.02 -4.74 8.75
CA GLY A 23 4.29 -4.77 9.46
C GLY A 23 4.82 -3.39 9.80
N GLN A 24 6.10 -3.36 10.17
CA GLN A 24 6.81 -2.14 10.55
C GLN A 24 7.71 -1.66 9.43
N TRP A 25 7.68 -0.36 9.20
CA TRP A 25 8.33 0.31 8.09
C TRP A 25 9.02 1.59 8.55
N THR A 26 9.92 2.08 7.71
CA THR A 26 10.47 3.42 7.80
C THR A 26 10.38 4.07 6.42
N VAL A 27 10.04 5.36 6.39
CA VAL A 27 10.09 6.14 5.15
C VAL A 27 11.55 6.30 4.74
N ASP A 28 11.95 5.65 3.66
CA ASP A 28 13.35 5.61 3.22
C ASP A 28 13.70 6.83 2.38
N ARG A 29 12.97 7.02 1.28
CA ARG A 29 13.24 8.08 0.30
C ARG A 29 11.97 8.55 -0.40
N ILE A 30 12.06 9.71 -1.03
CA ILE A 30 11.10 10.15 -2.04
C ILE A 30 11.42 9.39 -3.32
N ALA A 31 10.48 8.57 -3.79
CA ALA A 31 10.61 7.81 -5.03
C ALA A 31 10.20 8.64 -6.25
N ALA A 32 9.16 9.45 -6.12
CA ALA A 32 8.66 10.30 -7.19
C ALA A 32 7.92 11.53 -6.62
N SER A 33 7.76 12.55 -7.46
CA SER A 33 6.96 13.73 -7.16
C SER A 33 6.15 14.14 -8.39
N ALA A 34 4.87 14.39 -8.19
CA ALA A 34 3.95 14.97 -9.14
C ALA A 34 3.61 16.43 -8.76
N ILE A 35 2.54 16.99 -9.34
CA ILE A 35 2.01 18.28 -8.92
C ILE A 35 1.62 18.20 -7.45
N SER A 36 2.40 18.84 -6.60
CA SER A 36 2.27 18.81 -5.15
C SER A 36 1.76 20.14 -4.60
N ASN A 37 0.96 20.06 -3.53
CA ASN A 37 0.60 21.22 -2.71
C ASN A 37 1.57 21.45 -1.54
N MET A 38 2.70 20.74 -1.53
CA MET A 38 3.69 20.73 -0.47
C MET A 38 5.08 21.05 -1.05
N SER A 39 5.86 21.83 -0.30
CA SER A 39 7.26 22.10 -0.65
C SER A 39 8.15 20.87 -0.45
N GLU A 40 9.32 20.84 -1.09
CA GLU A 40 10.31 19.78 -0.89
C GLU A 40 10.77 19.70 0.57
N ASP A 41 10.97 20.84 1.23
CA ASP A 41 11.34 20.90 2.65
C ASP A 41 10.28 20.29 3.56
N GLU A 42 9.00 20.46 3.24
CA GLU A 42 7.91 19.80 3.96
C GLU A 42 7.85 18.30 3.66
N ALA A 43 8.07 17.90 2.41
CA ALA A 43 8.15 16.48 2.03
C ALA A 43 9.29 15.75 2.77
N ASN A 44 10.45 16.39 2.88
CA ASN A 44 11.62 15.83 3.54
C ASN A 44 11.43 15.59 5.05
N LYS A 45 10.45 16.24 5.70
CA LYS A 45 10.12 15.99 7.11
C LYS A 45 9.53 14.60 7.35
N PHE A 46 9.02 13.94 6.32
CA PHE A 46 8.46 12.58 6.46
C PHE A 46 9.53 11.49 6.37
N LEU A 47 10.74 11.80 5.89
CA LEU A 47 11.84 10.84 5.82
C LEU A 47 12.20 10.33 7.22
N SER A 48 12.59 9.06 7.30
CA SER A 48 12.89 8.34 8.55
C SER A 48 11.72 8.20 9.53
N LEU A 49 10.50 8.60 9.18
CA LEU A 49 9.34 8.33 10.03
C LEU A 49 9.06 6.83 10.11
N ALA A 50 8.79 6.37 11.33
CA ALA A 50 8.34 5.02 11.60
C ALA A 50 6.85 4.88 11.29
N ILE A 51 6.50 3.77 10.64
CA ILE A 51 5.13 3.40 10.29
C ILE A 51 4.88 1.96 10.76
N SER A 52 3.70 1.69 11.28
CA SER A 52 3.20 0.34 11.55
C SER A 52 1.80 0.20 10.98
N TYR A 53 1.59 -0.84 10.17
CA TYR A 53 0.27 -1.27 9.73
C TYR A 53 0.02 -2.67 10.29
N GLU A 54 -1.06 -2.85 11.02
CA GLU A 54 -1.44 -4.09 11.70
C GLU A 54 -2.95 -4.30 11.53
N ASP A 55 -3.44 -5.51 11.78
CA ASP A 55 -4.89 -5.72 11.83
C ASP A 55 -5.49 -4.96 13.03
N GLY A 56 -6.49 -4.11 12.75
CA GLY A 56 -7.16 -3.26 13.75
C GLY A 56 -6.37 -2.04 14.23
N LYS A 57 -5.07 -1.90 13.94
CA LYS A 57 -4.28 -0.74 14.35
C LYS A 57 -3.31 -0.27 13.28
N ALA A 58 -3.16 1.04 13.16
CA ALA A 58 -2.01 1.59 12.46
C ALA A 58 -1.45 2.83 13.16
N THR A 59 -0.16 3.06 12.96
CA THR A 59 0.59 4.17 13.55
C THR A 59 1.52 4.75 12.51
N VAL A 60 1.52 6.07 12.37
CA VAL A 60 2.40 6.82 11.47
C VAL A 60 2.99 7.99 12.25
N GLY A 61 4.29 7.92 12.57
CA GLY A 61 4.90 8.88 13.48
C GLY A 61 4.18 8.91 14.84
N THR A 62 3.55 10.05 15.15
CA THR A 62 2.74 10.23 16.38
C THR A 62 1.26 9.95 16.20
N ASP A 63 0.77 9.84 14.96
CA ASP A 63 -0.64 9.59 14.68
C ASP A 63 -0.94 8.10 14.82
N THR A 64 -2.05 7.75 15.48
CA THR A 64 -2.46 6.36 15.67
C THR A 64 -3.96 6.23 15.47
N CYS A 65 -4.35 5.19 14.73
CA CYS A 65 -5.71 4.71 14.65
C CYS A 65 -5.83 3.34 15.32
N SER A 66 -6.79 3.20 16.24
CA SER A 66 -7.07 1.93 16.94
C SER A 66 -8.27 1.16 16.37
N GLU A 67 -8.87 1.67 15.30
CA GLU A 67 -9.99 1.06 14.58
C GLU A 67 -9.70 1.17 13.07
N VAL A 68 -8.56 0.64 12.64
CA VAL A 68 -8.13 0.73 11.24
C VAL A 68 -8.88 -0.28 10.38
N SER A 69 -9.19 0.10 9.14
CA SER A 69 -9.58 -0.85 8.09
C SER A 69 -8.92 -0.48 6.76
N TYR A 70 -8.73 -1.47 5.91
CA TYR A 70 -8.02 -1.33 4.63
C TYR A 70 -8.97 -1.66 3.47
N GLN A 71 -9.02 -0.78 2.47
CA GLN A 71 -9.71 -1.04 1.21
C GLN A 71 -8.66 -1.19 0.11
N THR A 72 -8.61 -2.37 -0.50
CA THR A 72 -7.64 -2.69 -1.55
C THR A 72 -8.30 -2.72 -2.93
N GLU A 73 -7.70 -2.05 -3.90
CA GLU A 73 -8.09 -2.06 -5.30
C GLU A 73 -6.87 -2.35 -6.19
N MET A 74 -7.07 -3.06 -7.30
CA MET A 74 -6.01 -3.31 -8.28
C MET A 74 -5.95 -2.17 -9.27
N PHE A 75 -4.80 -1.50 -9.36
CA PHE A 75 -4.55 -0.43 -10.33
C PHE A 75 -3.60 -0.92 -11.41
N ASN A 76 -4.01 -0.77 -12.67
CA ASN A 76 -3.06 -0.77 -13.78
C ASN A 76 -2.37 0.62 -13.87
N GLU A 77 -1.46 0.79 -14.82
CA GLU A 77 -0.71 2.04 -14.98
C GLU A 77 -1.60 3.26 -15.23
N ARG A 78 -2.71 3.11 -15.98
CA ARG A 78 -3.66 4.21 -16.22
C ARG A 78 -4.34 4.62 -14.92
N ASP A 79 -4.77 3.66 -14.11
CA ASP A 79 -5.46 3.93 -12.85
C ASP A 79 -4.52 4.59 -11.85
N LEU A 80 -3.28 4.08 -11.75
CA LEU A 80 -2.22 4.69 -10.93
C LEU A 80 -1.95 6.13 -11.34
N HIS A 81 -1.77 6.40 -12.63
CA HIS A 81 -1.54 7.77 -13.12
C HIS A 81 -2.77 8.67 -12.93
N SER A 82 -3.99 8.15 -13.08
CA SER A 82 -5.21 8.91 -12.87
C SER A 82 -5.34 9.37 -11.40
N TYR A 83 -5.01 8.48 -10.47
CA TYR A 83 -5.21 8.70 -9.04
C TYR A 83 -4.01 9.41 -8.38
N HIS A 84 -2.80 8.91 -8.61
CA HIS A 84 -1.57 9.36 -7.95
C HIS A 84 -0.66 10.24 -8.81
N ARG A 85 -0.99 10.42 -10.11
CA ARG A 85 -0.21 11.23 -11.05
C ARG A 85 1.24 10.74 -11.25
N VAL A 86 1.46 9.44 -11.11
CA VAL A 86 2.74 8.76 -11.36
C VAL A 86 2.56 7.52 -12.24
N PHE A 87 3.61 7.14 -12.94
CA PHE A 87 3.69 5.95 -13.79
C PHE A 87 4.45 4.82 -13.08
N PHE A 88 4.36 3.60 -13.61
CA PHE A 88 5.14 2.47 -13.08
C PHE A 88 6.64 2.71 -13.23
N SER A 89 7.04 3.35 -14.34
CA SER A 89 8.44 3.72 -14.61
C SER A 89 9.02 4.70 -13.59
N ASP A 90 8.23 5.66 -13.07
CA ASP A 90 8.66 6.59 -12.02
C ASP A 90 9.03 5.87 -10.72
N LEU A 91 8.41 4.72 -10.46
CA LEU A 91 8.60 3.92 -9.25
C LEU A 91 9.58 2.74 -9.47
N GLY A 92 10.16 2.62 -10.67
CA GLY A 92 10.99 1.48 -11.06
C GLY A 92 10.24 0.15 -10.92
N ILE A 93 8.94 0.14 -11.24
CA ILE A 93 8.11 -1.05 -11.28
C ILE A 93 8.21 -1.61 -12.70
N GLU A 94 8.78 -2.81 -12.80
CA GLU A 94 8.99 -3.50 -14.08
C GLU A 94 8.25 -4.84 -14.06
N ASN A 95 7.71 -5.23 -15.22
CA ASN A 95 7.09 -6.54 -15.44
C ASN A 95 5.84 -6.84 -14.57
N LEU A 96 5.21 -5.83 -13.98
CA LEU A 96 3.90 -5.96 -13.34
C LEU A 96 2.83 -5.36 -14.24
N GLU A 97 1.70 -6.07 -14.39
CA GLU A 97 0.53 -5.56 -15.11
C GLU A 97 -0.34 -4.66 -14.21
N SER A 98 -0.24 -4.84 -12.90
CA SER A 98 -1.00 -4.09 -11.90
C SER A 98 -0.29 -4.05 -10.55
N VAL A 99 -0.72 -3.12 -9.72
CA VAL A 99 -0.31 -2.93 -8.33
C VAL A 99 -1.54 -2.87 -7.44
N GLU A 100 -1.37 -3.15 -6.16
CA GLU A 100 -2.42 -2.93 -5.17
C GLU A 100 -2.35 -1.49 -4.68
N ASN A 101 -3.47 -0.77 -4.77
CA ASN A 101 -3.68 0.49 -4.08
C ASN A 101 -4.53 0.23 -2.84
N ILE A 102 -4.02 0.60 -1.67
CA ILE A 102 -4.66 0.38 -0.38
C ILE A 102 -4.99 1.73 0.24
N GLU A 103 -6.29 2.04 0.35
CA GLU A 103 -6.78 3.19 1.11
C GLU A 103 -7.04 2.78 2.56
N ILE A 104 -6.58 3.62 3.48
CA ILE A 104 -6.63 3.37 4.91
C ILE A 104 -7.74 4.21 5.54
N PHE A 105 -8.58 3.55 6.32
CA PHE A 105 -9.69 4.18 7.04
C PHE A 105 -9.46 4.03 8.55
N CYS A 106 -9.95 5.01 9.31
CA CYS A 106 -9.98 5.00 10.76
C CYS A 106 -11.39 5.24 11.27
N GLY A 107 -11.94 4.29 12.03
CA GLY A 107 -13.33 4.36 12.51
C GLY A 107 -14.34 4.52 11.36
N GLY A 108 -14.08 3.86 10.23
CA GLY A 108 -14.93 3.91 9.03
C GLY A 108 -14.83 5.19 8.19
N LYS A 109 -13.91 6.11 8.49
CA LYS A 109 -13.67 7.34 7.71
C LYS A 109 -12.28 7.31 7.07
N PRO A 110 -12.08 7.92 5.90
CA PRO A 110 -10.75 8.02 5.30
C PRO A 110 -9.76 8.62 6.29
N TRP A 111 -8.60 7.99 6.46
CA TRP A 111 -7.50 8.51 7.25
C TRP A 111 -6.93 9.72 6.49
N ARG A 112 -6.97 10.93 7.07
CA ARG A 112 -6.59 12.19 6.37
C ARG A 112 -5.24 12.77 6.77
N VAL A 113 -4.28 11.93 7.11
CA VAL A 113 -2.91 12.35 7.38
C VAL A 113 -1.93 11.49 6.58
N PHE A 114 -0.64 11.73 6.74
CA PHE A 114 0.41 10.94 6.08
C PHE A 114 0.21 9.45 6.33
N GLY A 115 0.44 8.63 5.29
CA GLY A 115 0.21 7.19 5.34
C GLY A 115 -1.24 6.75 5.16
N SER A 116 -2.07 7.55 4.46
CA SER A 116 -3.46 7.21 4.12
C SER A 116 -3.62 6.30 2.89
N PHE A 117 -2.62 6.28 2.01
CA PHE A 117 -2.60 5.49 0.79
C PHE A 117 -1.28 4.74 0.67
N VAL A 118 -1.37 3.42 0.52
CA VAL A 118 -0.23 2.54 0.27
C VAL A 118 -0.34 1.99 -1.15
N ILE A 119 0.77 1.96 -1.88
CA ILE A 119 0.88 1.28 -3.17
C ILE A 119 1.81 0.08 -2.97
N GLN A 120 1.32 -1.13 -3.19
CA GLN A 120 2.09 -2.37 -3.10
C GLN A 120 2.36 -2.91 -4.52
N ALA A 121 3.64 -3.02 -4.87
CA ALA A 121 4.13 -3.49 -6.17
C ALA A 121 5.16 -4.61 -5.96
N GLY A 122 4.66 -5.86 -5.92
CA GLY A 122 5.49 -7.00 -5.53
C GLY A 122 6.00 -6.83 -4.10
N THR A 123 7.33 -6.75 -3.92
CA THR A 123 7.95 -6.53 -2.60
C THR A 123 8.19 -5.05 -2.28
N LYS A 124 7.95 -4.13 -3.22
CA LYS A 124 8.11 -2.69 -3.00
C LYS A 124 6.82 -2.11 -2.46
N ILE A 125 6.92 -1.32 -1.40
CA ILE A 125 5.80 -0.63 -0.77
C ILE A 125 6.07 0.87 -0.83
N PHE A 126 5.06 1.63 -1.26
CA PHE A 126 5.13 3.07 -1.34
C PHE A 126 3.98 3.73 -0.58
N LEU A 127 4.16 4.98 -0.16
CA LEU A 127 3.09 5.85 0.31
C LEU A 127 2.86 6.99 -0.66
N SER A 128 1.60 7.28 -0.94
CA SER A 128 1.21 8.49 -1.67
C SER A 128 0.68 9.54 -0.72
N TYR A 129 1.29 10.73 -0.72
CA TYR A 129 0.79 11.85 0.08
C TYR A 129 1.08 13.18 -0.60
N SER A 130 0.03 13.99 -0.79
CA SER A 130 0.15 15.36 -1.29
C SER A 130 0.96 15.50 -2.59
N GLY A 131 0.88 14.52 -3.48
CA GLY A 131 1.61 14.51 -4.76
C GLY A 131 3.05 13.99 -4.68
N TYR A 132 3.55 13.60 -3.51
CA TYR A 132 4.81 12.86 -3.37
C TYR A 132 4.54 11.37 -3.19
N ILE A 133 5.42 10.54 -3.75
CA ILE A 133 5.47 9.11 -3.51
C ILE A 133 6.73 8.80 -2.71
N TYR A 134 6.59 8.11 -1.60
CA TYR A 134 7.67 7.73 -0.71
C TYR A 134 7.85 6.22 -0.76
N GLU A 135 9.08 5.73 -0.91
CA GLU A 135 9.39 4.32 -0.78
C GLU A 135 9.59 3.96 0.70
N LEU A 136 9.05 2.81 1.10
CA LEU A 136 9.18 2.30 2.46
C LEU A 136 10.24 1.20 2.52
N ALA A 137 11.08 1.26 3.54
CA ALA A 137 11.97 0.18 3.91
C ALA A 137 11.33 -0.65 5.04
N LYS A 138 11.24 -1.97 4.85
CA LYS A 138 10.75 -2.89 5.89
C LYS A 138 11.75 -2.88 7.04
N LYS A 139 11.27 -2.73 8.27
CA LYS A 139 12.13 -2.82 9.44
C LYS A 139 12.45 -4.30 9.67
N ASN A 140 13.70 -4.68 9.43
CA ASN A 140 14.17 -6.01 9.80
C ASN A 140 14.24 -6.08 11.32
N THR A 141 13.45 -6.98 11.91
CA THR A 141 13.50 -7.30 13.34
C THR A 141 14.74 -8.10 13.69
#